data_AF-A0AAV6TVA6-F1
#
_entry.id   AF-A0AAV6TVA6-F1
#
_cell.length_a   1.000
_cell.length_b   1.000
_cell.length_c   1.000
_cell.angle_alpha   90.00
_cell.angle_beta   90.00
_cell.angle_gamma   90.00
#
_symmetry.space_group_name_H-M   'P 1'
#
loop_
_entity.id
_entity.type
_entity.pdbx_description
1 polymer ?
#
loop_
_entity_poly.entity_id
_entity_poly.type
_entity_poly.pdbx_seq_one_letter_code
_entity_poly.pdbx_strand_id
1 'polypeptide(L)'
;CSICIKKQIKGFIVLDEDFKLLTGADNLTEYTFNTKQAKHWFCKTCGVQSFYKPRSNPDSISVMICCVDSDTIQDVEVTDFDGQNWEDSIKILQPENS
;
A
#
# COMPACT_ATOMS: atom_id res chain seq x y z
N CYS A 1 -4.58 -11.00 1.33
CA CYS A 1 -5.93 -10.70 1.89
C CYS A 1 -6.98 -10.69 0.78
N SER A 2 -8.25 -11.05 1.06
CA SER A 2 -9.31 -11.15 0.03
C SER A 2 -9.55 -9.85 -0.73
N ILE A 3 -9.62 -8.71 -0.03
CA ILE A 3 -9.78 -7.38 -0.64
C ILE A 3 -8.55 -7.00 -1.49
N CYS A 4 -7.35 -7.32 -1.01
CA CYS A 4 -6.09 -7.01 -1.68
C CYS A 4 -5.99 -7.73 -3.04
N ILE A 5 -6.39 -9.01 -3.08
CA ILE A 5 -6.46 -9.81 -4.29
C ILE A 5 -7.48 -9.21 -5.27
N LYS A 6 -8.68 -8.84 -4.80
CA LYS A 6 -9.72 -8.25 -5.67
C LYS A 6 -9.33 -6.87 -6.21
N LYS A 7 -8.55 -6.10 -5.44
CA LYS A 7 -8.00 -4.81 -5.85
C LYS A 7 -6.75 -4.92 -6.73
N GLN A 8 -6.19 -6.12 -6.90
CA GLN A 8 -4.94 -6.34 -7.65
C GLN A 8 -3.82 -5.40 -7.18
N ILE A 9 -3.66 -5.26 -5.86
CA ILE A 9 -2.70 -4.33 -5.27
C ILE A 9 -1.27 -4.72 -5.69
N LYS A 10 -0.60 -3.78 -6.37
CA LYS A 10 0.84 -3.80 -6.65
C LYS A 10 1.44 -2.55 -6.04
N GLY A 11 1.74 -2.63 -4.75
CA GLY A 11 2.22 -1.49 -3.98
C GLY A 11 3.67 -1.65 -3.58
N PHE A 12 4.41 -0.55 -3.60
CA PHE A 12 5.72 -0.46 -2.94
C PHE A 12 5.55 0.27 -1.60
N ILE A 13 6.33 -0.13 -0.60
CA ILE A 13 6.21 0.39 0.77
C ILE A 13 7.22 1.52 0.95
N VAL A 14 6.76 2.66 1.48
CA VAL A 14 7.59 3.79 1.91
C VAL A 14 7.28 4.11 3.36
N LEU A 15 8.26 4.66 4.09
CA LEU A 15 8.03 5.12 5.47
C LEU A 15 7.08 6.31 5.47
N ASP A 16 6.34 6.49 6.56
CA ASP A 16 5.43 7.63 6.71
C ASP A 16 6.15 8.98 6.53
N GLU A 17 7.41 9.09 6.96
CA GLU A 17 8.21 10.31 6.85
C GLU A 17 8.61 10.66 5.41
N ASP A 18 8.68 9.65 4.53
CA ASP A 18 9.00 9.80 3.11
C ASP A 18 7.75 10.04 2.25
N PHE A 19 6.55 10.00 2.86
CA PHE A 19 5.29 10.20 2.17
C PHE A 19 4.66 11.55 2.52
N LYS A 20 4.31 12.33 1.48
CA LYS A 20 3.56 13.57 1.63
C LYS A 20 2.40 13.65 0.65
N LEU A 21 1.18 13.72 1.18
CA LEU A 21 0.00 14.01 0.37
C LEU A 21 -0.01 15.50 0.01
N LEU A 22 0.23 15.82 -1.26
CA LEU A 22 0.30 17.21 -1.74
C LEU A 22 -1.07 17.85 -1.94
N THR A 23 -2.05 17.10 -2.47
CA THR A 23 -3.37 17.61 -2.84
C THR A 23 -4.46 16.54 -2.70
N GLY A 24 -5.73 16.97 -2.75
CA GLY A 24 -6.89 16.08 -2.87
C GLY A 24 -7.33 15.37 -1.59
N ALA A 25 -6.79 15.75 -0.43
CA ALA A 25 -7.13 15.14 0.86
C ALA A 25 -8.63 15.20 1.19
N ASP A 26 -9.29 16.29 0.81
CA ASP A 26 -10.73 16.52 0.94
C ASP A 26 -11.57 15.61 0.01
N ASN A 27 -11.00 15.20 -1.12
CA ASN A 27 -11.65 14.34 -2.10
C ASN A 27 -11.36 12.84 -1.91
N LEU A 28 -10.71 12.45 -0.82
CA LEU A 28 -10.49 11.04 -0.46
C LEU A 28 -11.63 10.50 0.41
N THR A 29 -11.98 9.24 0.17
CA THR A 29 -12.81 8.42 1.07
C THR A 29 -11.95 7.36 1.71
N GLU A 30 -12.01 7.26 3.04
CA GLU A 30 -11.38 6.18 3.80
C GLU A 30 -12.33 4.97 3.90
N TYR A 31 -11.76 3.78 3.68
CA TYR A 31 -12.40 2.51 3.94
C TYR A 31 -11.50 1.65 4.84
N THR A 32 -12.07 1.18 5.94
CA THR A 32 -11.44 0.27 6.89
C THR A 32 -12.32 -0.97 7.05
N PHE A 33 -11.70 -2.13 7.31
CA PHE A 33 -12.41 -3.39 7.51
C PHE A 33 -11.67 -4.27 8.53
N ASN A 34 -12.28 -5.37 8.96
CA ASN A 34 -11.73 -6.29 9.96
C ASN A 34 -11.28 -5.55 11.24
N THR A 35 -9.99 -5.58 11.58
CA THR A 35 -9.43 -4.90 12.77
C THR A 35 -9.38 -3.37 12.65
N LYS A 36 -9.75 -2.82 11.49
CA LYS A 36 -9.73 -1.38 11.16
C LYS A 36 -8.35 -0.72 11.25
N GLN A 37 -7.28 -1.52 11.31
CA GLN A 37 -5.90 -1.02 11.34
C GLN A 37 -5.42 -0.59 9.95
N ALA A 38 -5.76 -1.36 8.91
CA ALA A 38 -5.48 -0.94 7.54
C ALA A 38 -6.43 0.19 7.13
N LYS A 39 -5.88 1.25 6.55
CA LYS A 39 -6.64 2.39 6.02
C LYS A 39 -6.49 2.45 4.51
N HIS A 40 -7.58 2.30 3.78
CA HIS A 40 -7.59 2.41 2.33
C HIS A 40 -8.22 3.72 1.89
N TRP A 41 -7.49 4.57 1.19
CA TRP A 41 -8.03 5.83 0.66
C TRP A 41 -8.20 5.76 -0.85
N PHE A 42 -9.39 6.11 -1.33
CA PHE A 42 -9.69 6.21 -2.76
C PHE A 42 -10.35 7.54 -3.09
N CYS A 43 -10.13 8.02 -4.30
CA CYS A 43 -10.75 9.24 -4.82
C CYS A 43 -12.27 9.06 -4.92
N LYS A 44 -13.04 9.96 -4.31
CA LYS A 44 -14.52 9.97 -4.38
C LYS A 44 -15.03 10.09 -5.82
N THR A 45 -14.27 10.78 -6.68
CA THR A 45 -14.69 11.10 -8.04
C THR A 45 -14.38 9.98 -9.02
N CYS A 46 -13.15 9.45 -9.04
CA CYS A 46 -12.73 8.45 -10.02
C CYS A 46 -12.55 7.03 -9.46
N GLY A 47 -12.64 6.84 -8.15
CA GLY A 47 -12.50 5.53 -7.50
C GLY A 47 -11.06 5.00 -7.40
N VAL A 48 -10.08 5.72 -7.95
CA VAL A 48 -8.67 5.31 -7.90
C VAL A 48 -8.16 5.32 -6.45
N GLN A 49 -7.56 4.22 -6.04
CA GLN A 49 -6.75 4.12 -4.82
C GLN A 49 -5.30 4.34 -5.26
N SER A 50 -4.66 5.45 -4.85
CA SER A 50 -3.25 5.75 -5.18
C SER A 50 -2.27 5.35 -4.07
N PHE A 51 -2.75 5.26 -2.83
CA PHE A 51 -2.01 4.71 -1.70
C PHE A 51 -2.95 4.11 -0.65
N TYR A 52 -2.40 3.32 0.27
CA TYR A 52 -3.09 2.86 1.47
C TYR A 52 -2.10 2.61 2.60
N LYS A 53 -2.61 2.60 3.83
CA LYS A 53 -1.84 2.24 5.03
C LYS A 53 -2.06 0.76 5.32
N PRO A 54 -1.05 -0.12 5.14
CA PRO A 54 -1.20 -1.53 5.44
C PRO A 54 -1.37 -1.75 6.95
N ARG A 55 -2.15 -2.76 7.33
CA ARG A 55 -2.27 -3.21 8.74
C ARG A 55 -0.91 -3.53 9.37
N SER A 56 0.00 -3.93 8.51
CA SER A 56 1.07 -4.85 8.80
C SER A 56 2.41 -4.11 8.96
N ASN A 57 2.48 -2.93 8.35
CA ASN A 57 3.50 -1.91 8.55
C ASN A 57 2.76 -0.61 8.88
N PRO A 58 2.34 -0.40 10.15
CA PRO A 58 1.51 0.72 10.54
C PRO A 58 2.27 2.07 10.57
N ASP A 59 3.58 2.08 10.31
CA ASP A 59 4.38 3.30 10.19
C ASP A 59 4.83 3.54 8.73
N SER A 60 4.09 2.96 7.80
CA SER A 60 4.39 3.01 6.37
C SER A 60 3.15 3.25 5.53
N ILE A 61 3.38 3.73 4.31
CA ILE A 61 2.39 3.87 3.25
C ILE A 61 2.76 2.92 2.12
N SER A 62 1.78 2.20 1.59
CA SER A 62 1.92 1.46 0.35
C SER A 62 1.36 2.29 -0.79
N VAL A 63 2.22 2.67 -1.73
CA VAL A 63 1.87 3.46 -2.92
C VAL A 63 1.70 2.50 -4.10
N MET A 64 0.60 2.64 -4.84
CA MET A 64 0.35 1.77 -5.99
C MET A 64 1.26 2.16 -7.16
N ILE A 65 2.02 1.21 -7.69
CA ILE A 65 3.00 1.46 -8.76
C ILE A 65 2.37 2.03 -10.03
N CYS A 66 1.12 1.64 -10.33
CA CYS A 66 0.38 2.14 -11.48
C CYS A 66 -0.08 3.61 -11.33
N CYS A 67 0.12 4.22 -10.17
CA CYS A 67 -0.17 5.63 -9.90
C CYS A 67 1.10 6.49 -9.79
N VAL A 68 2.27 5.91 -10.06
CA VAL A 68 3.54 6.63 -10.12
C VAL A 68 3.83 7.04 -11.56
N ASP A 69 4.33 8.25 -11.75
CA ASP A 69 4.73 8.75 -13.06
C ASP A 69 5.88 7.91 -13.61
N SER A 70 5.69 7.34 -14.80
CA SER A 70 6.57 6.30 -15.34
C SER A 70 8.00 6.77 -15.61
N ASP A 71 8.21 8.07 -15.81
CA ASP A 71 9.52 8.69 -16.01
C ASP A 71 10.36 8.75 -14.71
N THR A 72 9.74 8.54 -13.55
CA THR A 72 10.42 8.48 -12.25
C THR A 72 10.88 7.06 -11.88
N ILE A 73 10.46 6.04 -12.63
CA ILE A 73 10.75 4.63 -12.36
C ILE A 73 11.92 4.18 -13.23
N GLN A 74 12.99 3.69 -12.59
CA GLN A 74 14.16 3.13 -13.30
C GLN A 74 14.04 1.62 -13.51
N ASP A 75 13.59 0.90 -12.49
CA ASP A 75 13.41 -0.56 -12.50
C ASP A 75 12.30 -0.98 -11.53
N VAL A 76 11.71 -2.15 -11.74
CA VAL A 76 10.66 -2.72 -10.87
C VAL A 76 10.90 -4.20 -10.65
N GLU A 77 11.27 -4.56 -9.41
CA GLU A 77 11.27 -5.94 -8.95
C GLU A 77 9.94 -6.27 -8.27
N VAL A 78 9.30 -7.37 -8.70
CA VAL A 78 8.01 -7.80 -8.16
C VAL A 78 8.22 -9.04 -7.30
N THR A 79 7.88 -8.92 -6.02
CA THR A 79 7.84 -10.06 -5.09
C THR A 79 6.40 -10.31 -4.66
N ASP A 80 5.98 -11.57 -4.76
CA ASP A 80 4.66 -11.97 -4.27
C ASP A 80 4.63 -11.95 -2.74
N PHE A 81 3.59 -11.33 -2.20
CA PHE A 81 3.39 -11.23 -0.75
C PHE A 81 2.06 -11.88 -0.34
N ASP A 82 2.12 -12.95 0.44
CA ASP A 82 0.91 -13.59 0.95
C ASP A 82 0.36 -12.87 2.19
N GLY A 83 -0.46 -11.83 1.93
CA GLY A 83 -1.19 -11.13 2.98
C GLY A 83 -2.32 -11.93 3.64
N GLN A 84 -2.50 -13.23 3.37
CA GLN A 84 -3.33 -14.12 4.19
C GLN A 84 -2.49 -14.76 5.30
N ASN A 85 -1.32 -15.28 4.96
CA ASN A 85 -0.34 -15.84 5.89
C ASN A 85 0.71 -14.78 6.29
N TRP A 86 0.24 -13.72 6.96
CA TRP A 86 1.05 -12.55 7.30
C TRP A 86 2.32 -12.90 8.11
N GLU A 87 2.18 -13.75 9.13
CA GLU A 87 3.27 -14.08 10.07
C GLU A 87 4.46 -14.76 9.39
N ASP A 88 4.20 -15.54 8.34
CA ASP A 88 5.24 -16.20 7.56
C ASP A 88 5.82 -15.29 6.48
N SER A 89 4.97 -14.45 5.88
CA SER A 89 5.36 -13.62 4.73
C SER A 89 6.21 -12.41 5.13
N ILE A 90 6.03 -11.85 6.34
CA ILE A 90 6.81 -10.68 6.78
C ILE A 90 8.32 -10.98 6.91
N LYS A 91 8.68 -12.24 7.18
CA LYS A 91 10.08 -12.70 7.27
C LYS A 91 10.80 -12.63 5.92
N ILE A 92 10.07 -12.64 4.81
CA ILE A 92 10.61 -12.58 3.44
C ILE A 92 10.98 -11.12 3.07
N LEU A 93 10.30 -10.13 3.66
CA LEU A 93 10.50 -8.71 3.36
C LEU A 93 11.49 -7.99 4.29
N GLN A 94 12.06 -8.69 5.27
CA GLN A 94 13.09 -8.17 6.19
C GLN A 94 14.34 -9.07 6.11
N PRO A 95 15.29 -8.80 5.21
CA PRO A 95 16.48 -9.65 5.05
C PRO A 95 17.51 -9.56 6.17
N GLU A 96 17.26 -8.83 7.26
CA GLU A 96 18.29 -8.57 8.27
C GLU A 96 17.75 -8.60 9.70
N ASN A 97 17.87 -9.80 10.29
CA ASN A 97 18.10 -10.03 11.72
C ASN A 97 18.93 -11.33 11.86
N SER A 98 20.15 -11.32 11.28
CA SER A 98 21.24 -12.23 11.66
C SER A 98 22.36 -11.43 12.31
#